data_AF-B9XHH5-F1
#
_entry.id   AF-B9XHH5-F1
#
_cell.length_a   1.000
_cell.length_b   1.000
_cell.length_c   1.000
_cell.angle_alpha   90.00
_cell.angle_beta   90.00
_cell.angle_gamma   90.00
#
_symmetry.space_group_name_H-M   'P 1'
#
loop_
_entity.id
_entity.type
_entity.pdbx_description
1 polymer ?
#
loop_
_entity_poly.entity_id
_entity_poly.type
_entity_poly.pdbx_seq_one_letter_code
_entity_poly.pdbx_strand_id
1 'polypeptide(L)'
;MHPMVPWERTMTKEELNSLSALCDVIIPEDEKSPSASKVGVPDFIDEWVSAPYPQQQEDKKRIQEGIVWLNAESKKRFQKEFADLSEEQKTKICDDICYSPKAKPEFLNAAYFFTCVRDLTTTGFYTSKEGTKDLQYIGNTPLFSFKGPPKEVLEHLKLV
;
A
#
# COMPACT_ATOMS: atom_id res chain seq x y z
N MET A 1 -9.13 -21.47 -3.41
CA MET A 1 -8.11 -21.73 -4.43
C MET A 1 -6.77 -21.54 -3.72
N HIS A 2 -5.90 -22.55 -3.67
CA HIS A 2 -4.55 -22.43 -3.08
C HIS A 2 -3.58 -22.37 -4.27
N PRO A 3 -3.34 -21.17 -4.84
CA PRO A 3 -2.40 -21.05 -5.95
C PRO A 3 -1.02 -21.53 -5.49
N MET A 4 -0.35 -22.31 -6.34
CA MET A 4 1.02 -22.75 -6.09
C MET A 4 1.96 -21.60 -6.45
N VAL A 5 2.59 -21.01 -5.44
CA VAL A 5 3.63 -19.99 -5.61
C VAL A 5 4.97 -20.72 -5.74
N PRO A 6 5.70 -20.59 -6.88
CA PRO A 6 6.92 -21.35 -7.10
C PRO A 6 8.20 -20.69 -6.52
N TRP A 7 8.08 -19.57 -5.80
CA TRP A 7 9.20 -18.86 -5.18
C TRP A 7 9.03 -18.71 -3.66
N GLU A 8 10.14 -18.54 -2.95
CA GLU A 8 10.17 -18.28 -1.51
C GLU A 8 10.12 -16.77 -1.22
N ARG A 9 9.54 -16.41 -0.06
CA ARG A 9 9.55 -15.04 0.48
C ARG A 9 10.97 -14.59 0.78
N THR A 10 11.29 -13.32 0.50
CA THR A 10 12.69 -12.86 0.52
C THR A 10 12.99 -11.74 1.51
N MET A 11 11.98 -11.07 2.08
CA MET A 11 12.21 -10.03 3.07
C MET A 11 12.57 -10.61 4.44
N THR A 12 13.44 -9.92 5.18
CA THR A 12 13.72 -10.27 6.59
C THR A 12 12.59 -9.81 7.51
N LYS A 13 12.58 -10.33 8.75
CA LYS A 13 11.60 -9.90 9.77
C LYS A 13 11.70 -8.40 10.07
N GLU A 14 12.90 -7.86 10.12
CA GLU A 14 13.16 -6.45 10.40
C GLU A 14 12.69 -5.55 9.25
N GLU A 15 12.93 -5.98 8.00
CA GLU A 15 12.42 -5.31 6.82
C GLU A 15 10.87 -5.31 6.81
N LEU A 16 10.26 -6.46 7.09
CA LEU A 16 8.80 -6.60 7.19
C LEU A 16 8.18 -5.74 8.29
N ASN A 17 8.83 -5.63 9.45
CA ASN A 17 8.35 -4.75 10.53
C ASN A 17 8.33 -3.28 10.09
N SER A 18 9.38 -2.83 9.41
CA SER A 18 9.50 -1.46 8.90
C SER A 18 8.48 -1.18 7.79
N LEU A 19 8.34 -2.14 6.86
CA LEU A 19 7.35 -2.08 5.78
C LEU A 19 5.92 -2.07 6.31
N SER A 20 5.62 -2.91 7.31
CA SER A 20 4.30 -2.99 7.94
C SER A 20 3.91 -1.66 8.58
N ALA A 21 4.82 -1.07 9.36
CA ALA A 21 4.62 0.26 9.93
C ALA A 21 4.41 1.34 8.86
N LEU A 22 5.11 1.26 7.71
CA LEU A 22 4.94 2.21 6.61
C LEU A 22 3.59 2.02 5.91
N CYS A 23 3.14 0.77 5.71
CA CYS A 23 1.82 0.47 5.15
C CYS A 23 0.71 1.09 6.02
N ASP A 24 0.83 0.99 7.33
CA ASP A 24 -0.15 1.57 8.27
C ASP A 24 -0.13 3.10 8.30
N VAL A 25 1.01 3.74 7.97
CA VAL A 25 1.05 5.20 7.76
C VAL A 25 0.33 5.60 6.47
N ILE A 26 0.41 4.77 5.43
CA ILE A 26 -0.21 5.03 4.11
C ILE A 26 -1.72 4.80 4.16
N ILE A 27 -2.18 3.71 4.77
CA ILE A 27 -3.60 3.43 5.02
C ILE A 27 -3.75 3.05 6.51
N PRO A 28 -4.02 4.05 7.37
CA PRO A 28 -4.26 3.81 8.79
C PRO A 28 -5.64 3.20 9.02
N GLU A 29 -5.84 2.66 10.22
CA GLU A 29 -7.17 2.26 10.68
C GLU A 29 -8.04 3.49 10.92
N ASP A 30 -9.31 3.40 10.53
CA ASP A 30 -10.32 4.43 10.76
C ASP A 30 -11.69 3.81 11.12
N GLU A 31 -12.75 4.61 11.13
CA GLU A 31 -14.10 4.14 11.47
C GLU A 31 -14.68 3.15 10.44
N LYS A 32 -14.16 3.14 9.20
CA LYS A 32 -14.71 2.37 8.09
C LYS A 32 -13.93 1.08 7.84
N SER A 33 -12.62 1.12 8.07
CA SER A 33 -11.71 0.09 7.60
C SER A 33 -10.51 -0.12 8.54
N PRO A 34 -9.99 -1.35 8.64
CA PRO A 34 -8.77 -1.63 9.39
C PRO A 34 -7.54 -1.03 8.68
N SER A 35 -6.40 -0.98 9.36
CA SER A 35 -5.14 -0.57 8.73
C SER A 35 -4.66 -1.57 7.67
N ALA A 36 -3.75 -1.13 6.79
CA ALA A 36 -3.19 -1.99 5.74
C ALA A 36 -2.53 -3.26 6.28
N SER A 37 -1.80 -3.19 7.39
CA SER A 37 -1.15 -4.37 7.98
C SER A 37 -2.16 -5.42 8.44
N LYS A 38 -3.32 -4.99 8.96
CA LYS A 38 -4.38 -5.88 9.46
C LYS A 38 -5.06 -6.71 8.37
N VAL A 39 -4.91 -6.34 7.09
CA VAL A 39 -5.49 -7.09 5.95
C VAL A 39 -4.43 -7.80 5.10
N GLY A 40 -3.20 -7.93 5.61
CA GLY A 40 -2.14 -8.71 4.97
C GLY A 40 -1.40 -8.01 3.83
N VAL A 41 -1.47 -6.67 3.74
CA VAL A 41 -0.72 -5.91 2.73
C VAL A 41 0.80 -6.15 2.80
N PRO A 42 1.46 -6.16 3.97
CA PRO A 42 2.92 -6.38 4.02
C PRO A 42 3.31 -7.75 3.44
N ASP A 43 2.49 -8.77 3.68
CA ASP A 43 2.67 -10.10 3.10
C ASP A 43 2.49 -10.10 1.58
N PHE A 44 1.51 -9.36 1.08
CA PHE A 44 1.33 -9.18 -0.36
C PHE A 44 2.55 -8.50 -1.01
N ILE A 45 3.14 -7.50 -0.36
CA ILE A 45 4.32 -6.80 -0.90
C ILE A 45 5.55 -7.71 -0.89
N ASP A 46 5.79 -8.47 0.18
CA ASP A 46 6.90 -9.44 0.25
C ASP A 46 6.74 -10.54 -0.82
N GLU A 47 5.52 -11.02 -1.03
CA GLU A 47 5.19 -11.92 -2.15
C GLU A 47 5.50 -11.28 -3.51
N TRP A 48 5.09 -10.03 -3.73
CA TRP A 48 5.32 -9.28 -4.97
C TRP A 48 6.81 -9.18 -5.28
N VAL A 49 7.62 -8.70 -4.34
CA VAL A 49 9.07 -8.51 -4.55
C VAL A 49 9.85 -9.82 -4.61
N SER A 50 9.25 -10.92 -4.16
CA SER A 50 9.86 -12.26 -4.24
C SER A 50 9.69 -12.89 -5.62
N ALA A 51 8.75 -12.41 -6.44
CA ALA A 51 8.56 -12.93 -7.78
C ALA A 51 9.75 -12.58 -8.71
N PRO A 52 10.22 -13.51 -9.57
CA PRO A 52 11.46 -13.36 -10.33
C PRO A 52 11.35 -12.48 -11.58
N TYR A 53 10.22 -11.79 -11.78
CA TYR A 53 9.95 -10.99 -12.96
C TYR A 53 10.69 -9.64 -12.91
N PRO A 54 11.07 -9.05 -14.06
CA PRO A 54 11.91 -7.84 -14.11
C PRO A 54 11.38 -6.67 -13.27
N GLN A 55 10.08 -6.35 -13.38
CA GLN A 55 9.47 -5.26 -12.62
C GLN A 55 9.55 -5.53 -11.11
N GLN A 56 9.24 -6.74 -10.67
CA GLN A 56 9.27 -7.14 -9.27
C GLN A 56 10.69 -7.12 -8.71
N GLN A 57 11.70 -7.45 -9.50
CA GLN A 57 13.11 -7.32 -9.10
C GLN A 57 13.58 -5.86 -9.02
N GLU A 58 13.09 -4.98 -9.89
CA GLU A 58 13.33 -3.54 -9.79
C GLU A 58 12.66 -2.95 -8.53
N ASP A 59 11.41 -3.32 -8.28
CA ASP A 59 10.66 -2.91 -7.10
C ASP A 59 11.32 -3.44 -5.81
N LYS A 60 11.78 -4.71 -5.81
CA LYS A 60 12.54 -5.30 -4.72
C LYS A 60 13.73 -4.44 -4.33
N LYS A 61 14.58 -4.11 -5.31
CA LYS A 61 15.76 -3.28 -5.09
C LYS A 61 15.38 -1.93 -4.48
N ARG A 62 14.38 -1.26 -5.06
CA ARG A 62 13.90 0.05 -4.61
C ARG A 62 13.36 0.00 -3.17
N ILE A 63 12.59 -1.04 -2.83
CA ILE A 63 12.00 -1.22 -1.51
C ILE A 63 13.08 -1.53 -0.47
N GLN A 64 14.03 -2.41 -0.75
CA GLN A 64 15.13 -2.73 0.17
C GLN A 64 16.02 -1.51 0.44
N GLU A 65 16.45 -0.80 -0.61
CA GLU A 65 17.24 0.43 -0.46
C GLU A 65 16.45 1.52 0.31
N GLY A 66 15.15 1.63 0.04
CA GLY A 66 14.25 2.56 0.72
C GLY A 66 14.04 2.24 2.21
N ILE A 67 13.90 0.97 2.58
CA ILE A 67 13.79 0.53 3.99
C ILE A 67 15.08 0.83 4.74
N VAL A 68 16.24 0.59 4.13
CA VAL A 68 17.55 0.96 4.72
C VAL A 68 17.61 2.46 4.98
N TRP A 69 17.23 3.28 3.98
CA TRP A 69 17.17 4.73 4.14
C TRP A 69 16.19 5.15 5.24
N LEU A 70 14.99 4.54 5.29
CA LEU A 70 13.93 4.87 6.23
C LEU A 70 14.39 4.63 7.68
N ASN A 71 15.04 3.50 7.93
CA ASN A 71 15.59 3.18 9.24
C ASN A 71 16.80 4.07 9.60
N ALA A 72 17.65 4.40 8.64
CA ALA A 72 18.76 5.34 8.85
C ALA A 72 18.25 6.75 9.22
N GLU A 73 17.25 7.26 8.52
CA GLU A 73 16.67 8.58 8.79
C GLU A 73 15.92 8.59 10.14
N SER A 74 15.26 7.48 10.48
CA SER A 74 14.63 7.28 11.80
C SER A 74 15.64 7.32 12.95
N LYS A 75 16.76 6.59 12.81
CA LYS A 75 17.86 6.61 13.79
C LYS A 75 18.46 8.00 13.92
N LYS A 76 18.72 8.67 12.80
CA LYS A 76 19.28 10.02 12.78
C LYS A 76 18.40 11.03 13.51
N ARG A 77 17.08 11.02 13.27
CA ARG A 77 16.14 12.00 13.86
C ARG A 77 15.72 11.65 15.28
N PHE A 78 15.58 10.35 15.59
CA PHE A 78 14.86 9.89 16.79
C PHE A 78 15.54 8.74 17.55
N GLN A 79 16.71 8.27 17.09
CA GLN A 79 17.51 7.21 17.74
C GLN A 79 16.76 5.86 17.90
N LYS A 80 15.82 5.57 16.99
CA LYS A 80 15.01 4.35 16.96
C LYS A 80 14.84 3.85 15.52
N GLU A 81 14.52 2.57 15.37
CA GLU A 81 14.06 2.02 14.08
C GLU A 81 12.71 2.63 13.69
N PHE A 82 12.38 2.67 12.40
CA PHE A 82 11.14 3.28 11.92
C PHE A 82 9.89 2.63 12.53
N ALA A 83 9.89 1.30 12.67
CA ALA A 83 8.78 0.55 13.24
C ALA A 83 8.45 0.98 14.69
N ASP A 84 9.47 1.37 15.46
CA ASP A 84 9.40 1.73 16.89
C ASP A 84 9.11 3.22 17.13
N LEU A 85 8.95 4.01 16.06
CA LEU A 85 8.57 5.41 16.15
C LEU A 85 7.10 5.58 16.52
N SER A 86 6.81 6.68 17.22
CA SER A 86 5.43 7.18 17.38
C SER A 86 4.84 7.56 16.02
N GLU A 87 3.50 7.62 15.93
CA GLU A 87 2.81 8.01 14.70
C GLU A 87 3.27 9.38 14.22
N GLU A 88 3.37 10.36 15.11
CA GLU A 88 3.82 11.71 14.76
C GLU A 88 5.27 11.74 14.24
N GLN A 89 6.13 10.85 14.74
CA GLN A 89 7.50 10.71 14.25
C GLN A 89 7.56 10.05 12.88
N LYS A 90 6.74 9.02 12.65
CA LYS A 90 6.61 8.36 11.33
C LYS A 90 6.11 9.37 10.29
N THR A 91 5.04 10.10 10.59
CA THR A 91 4.46 11.13 9.72
C THR A 91 5.48 12.19 9.33
N LYS A 92 6.30 12.69 10.27
CA LYS A 92 7.35 13.67 9.97
C LYS A 92 8.38 13.20 8.94
N ILE A 93 8.70 11.90 8.91
CA ILE A 93 9.61 11.35 7.90
C ILE A 93 8.86 11.15 6.58
N CYS A 94 7.65 10.59 6.64
CA CYS A 94 6.83 10.33 5.47
C CYS A 94 6.45 11.62 4.72
N ASP A 95 6.14 12.72 5.40
CA ASP A 95 5.79 14.01 4.80
C ASP A 95 6.90 14.57 3.90
N ASP A 96 8.17 14.31 4.22
CA ASP A 96 9.31 14.74 3.41
C ASP A 96 9.41 14.00 2.06
N ILE A 97 8.78 12.82 1.95
CA ILE A 97 8.94 11.89 0.83
C ILE A 97 7.63 11.46 0.16
N CYS A 98 6.47 11.81 0.72
CA CYS A 98 5.17 11.30 0.27
C CYS A 98 4.75 11.80 -1.11
N TYR A 99 5.35 12.89 -1.58
CA TYR A 99 5.05 13.51 -2.87
C TYR A 99 6.33 13.88 -3.62
N SER A 100 6.78 12.98 -4.50
CA SER A 100 8.01 13.10 -5.30
C SER A 100 8.24 14.47 -5.94
N PRO A 101 7.23 15.13 -6.58
CA PRO A 101 7.44 16.45 -7.19
C PRO A 101 7.79 17.58 -6.20
N LYS A 102 7.56 17.41 -4.90
CA LYS A 102 7.94 18.37 -3.85
C LYS A 102 9.05 17.85 -2.93
N ALA A 103 9.53 16.62 -3.15
CA ALA A 103 10.61 16.07 -2.34
C ALA A 103 11.89 16.87 -2.56
N LYS A 104 12.67 17.05 -1.49
CA LYS A 104 13.98 17.69 -1.61
C LYS A 104 14.89 16.84 -2.51
N PRO A 105 15.82 17.44 -3.26
CA PRO A 105 16.72 16.69 -4.15
C PRO A 105 17.44 15.52 -3.46
N GLU A 106 17.86 15.71 -2.21
CA GLU A 106 18.51 14.67 -1.40
C GLU A 106 17.59 13.50 -1.01
N PHE A 107 16.27 13.67 -1.08
CA PHE A 107 15.26 12.66 -0.72
C PHE A 107 14.53 12.08 -1.93
N LEU A 108 14.95 12.41 -3.15
CA LEU A 108 14.23 12.01 -4.36
C LEU A 108 14.11 10.48 -4.50
N ASN A 109 15.17 9.73 -4.19
CA ASN A 109 15.14 8.27 -4.20
C ASN A 109 14.20 7.71 -3.13
N ALA A 110 14.19 8.30 -1.94
CA ALA A 110 13.26 7.92 -0.88
C ALA A 110 11.80 8.22 -1.26
N ALA A 111 11.55 9.30 -2.01
CA ALA A 111 10.23 9.62 -2.51
C ALA A 111 9.74 8.65 -3.60
N TYR A 112 10.64 8.16 -4.46
CA TYR A 112 10.30 7.08 -5.40
C TYR A 112 10.03 5.76 -4.69
N PHE A 113 10.81 5.44 -3.64
CA PHE A 113 10.52 4.33 -2.75
C PHE A 113 9.13 4.45 -2.13
N PHE A 114 8.80 5.60 -1.52
CA PHE A 114 7.49 5.82 -0.91
C PHE A 114 6.36 5.68 -1.94
N THR A 115 6.55 6.21 -3.14
CA THR A 115 5.59 6.07 -4.25
C THR A 115 5.33 4.60 -4.58
N CYS A 116 6.39 3.81 -4.75
CA CYS A 116 6.28 2.37 -5.03
C CYS A 116 5.54 1.62 -3.90
N VAL A 117 5.89 1.87 -2.64
CA VAL A 117 5.20 1.23 -1.51
C VAL A 117 3.74 1.67 -1.45
N ARG A 118 3.43 2.96 -1.61
CA ARG A 118 2.05 3.46 -1.62
C ARG A 118 1.20 2.79 -2.71
N ASP A 119 1.73 2.68 -3.91
CA ASP A 119 0.99 2.11 -5.04
C ASP A 119 0.73 0.61 -4.82
N LEU A 120 1.69 -0.11 -4.21
CA LEU A 120 1.48 -1.50 -3.81
C LEU A 120 0.55 -1.65 -2.59
N THR A 121 0.65 -0.76 -1.59
CA THR A 121 -0.22 -0.74 -0.41
C THR A 121 -1.67 -0.52 -0.81
N THR A 122 -1.93 0.48 -1.65
CA THR A 122 -3.27 0.76 -2.18
C THR A 122 -3.80 -0.39 -3.02
N THR A 123 -2.95 -1.01 -3.86
CA THR A 123 -3.32 -2.21 -4.62
C THR A 123 -3.70 -3.37 -3.70
N GLY A 124 -2.86 -3.71 -2.72
CA GLY A 124 -3.11 -4.83 -1.82
C GLY A 124 -4.34 -4.59 -0.93
N PHE A 125 -4.51 -3.36 -0.45
CA PHE A 125 -5.64 -3.01 0.41
C PHE A 125 -6.96 -3.04 -0.33
N TYR A 126 -7.09 -2.32 -1.45
CA TYR A 126 -8.37 -2.19 -2.15
C TYR A 126 -8.78 -3.41 -2.96
N THR A 127 -7.90 -4.40 -3.09
CA THR A 127 -8.25 -5.74 -3.61
C THR A 127 -8.56 -6.75 -2.51
N SER A 128 -8.39 -6.40 -1.23
CA SER A 128 -8.87 -7.18 -0.09
C SER A 128 -10.39 -7.09 0.07
N LYS A 129 -10.99 -7.94 0.90
CA LYS A 129 -12.43 -7.91 1.19
C LYS A 129 -12.82 -6.61 1.89
N GLU A 130 -12.01 -6.21 2.86
CA GLU A 130 -12.17 -5.02 3.68
C GLU A 130 -12.07 -3.75 2.84
N GLY A 131 -11.02 -3.63 2.01
CA GLY A 131 -10.86 -2.49 1.11
C GLY A 131 -11.92 -2.42 0.00
N THR A 132 -12.33 -3.57 -0.56
CA THR A 132 -13.45 -3.62 -1.52
C THR A 132 -14.75 -3.09 -0.89
N LYS A 133 -15.00 -3.44 0.38
CA LYS A 133 -16.16 -2.97 1.13
C LYS A 133 -16.07 -1.47 1.44
N ASP A 134 -14.88 -0.98 1.80
CA ASP A 134 -14.64 0.45 2.02
C ASP A 134 -14.92 1.30 0.76
N LEU A 135 -14.50 0.81 -0.41
CA LEU A 135 -14.84 1.41 -1.71
C LEU A 135 -16.33 1.34 -2.07
N GLN A 136 -17.13 0.58 -1.32
CA GLN A 136 -18.52 0.26 -1.64
C GLN A 136 -18.65 -0.38 -3.04
N TYR A 137 -17.61 -1.12 -3.46
CA TYR A 137 -17.58 -1.73 -4.78
C TYR A 137 -18.52 -2.93 -4.83
N ILE A 138 -19.52 -2.86 -5.72
CA ILE A 138 -20.53 -3.91 -5.92
C ILE A 138 -20.37 -4.68 -7.24
N GLY A 139 -19.39 -4.31 -8.08
CA GLY A 139 -19.24 -4.87 -9.43
C GLY A 139 -18.85 -6.35 -9.48
N ASN A 140 -18.36 -6.90 -8.37
CA ASN A 140 -18.09 -8.33 -8.20
C ASN A 140 -19.29 -9.11 -7.62
N THR A 141 -20.42 -8.45 -7.37
CA THR A 141 -21.65 -9.11 -6.90
C THR A 141 -22.48 -9.58 -8.10
N PRO A 142 -22.78 -10.88 -8.22
CA PRO A 142 -23.57 -11.38 -9.34
C PRO A 142 -25.00 -10.82 -9.29
N LEU A 143 -25.47 -10.28 -10.41
CA LEU A 143 -26.86 -9.85 -10.58
C LEU A 143 -27.66 -10.98 -11.25
N PHE A 144 -28.71 -11.45 -10.59
CA PHE A 144 -29.61 -12.46 -11.16
C PHE A 144 -30.44 -11.91 -12.33
N SER A 145 -30.73 -10.61 -12.32
CA SER A 145 -31.41 -9.90 -13.41
C SER A 145 -30.86 -8.49 -13.53
N PHE A 146 -30.64 -8.03 -14.76
CA PHE A 146 -30.26 -6.67 -15.05
C PHE A 146 -31.51 -5.86 -15.39
N LYS A 147 -31.97 -5.02 -14.46
CA LYS A 147 -33.18 -4.21 -14.62
C LYS A 147 -32.99 -2.97 -15.51
N GLY A 148 -31.78 -2.75 -16.03
CA GLY A 148 -31.43 -1.52 -16.73
C GLY A 148 -31.29 -0.31 -15.79
N PRO A 149 -31.10 0.89 -16.35
CA PRO A 149 -31.01 2.12 -15.57
C PRO A 149 -32.30 2.40 -14.78
N PRO A 150 -32.22 3.02 -13.58
CA PRO A 150 -33.40 3.48 -12.84
C PRO A 150 -34.28 4.42 -13.68
N LYS A 151 -35.60 4.40 -13.46
CA LYS A 151 -36.55 5.25 -14.20
C LYS A 151 -36.18 6.74 -14.12
N GLU A 152 -35.75 7.20 -12.95
CA GLU A 152 -35.29 8.58 -12.71
C GLU A 152 -34.14 8.99 -13.64
N VAL A 153 -33.21 8.06 -13.94
CA VAL A 153 -32.11 8.31 -14.88
C VAL A 153 -32.61 8.37 -16.31
N LEU A 154 -33.55 7.49 -16.68
CA LEU A 154 -34.14 7.47 -18.02
C LEU A 154 -34.96 8.75 -18.28
N GLU A 155 -35.72 9.22 -17.29
CA GLU A 155 -36.47 10.49 -17.33
C GLU A 155 -35.51 11.69 -17.47
N HIS A 156 -34.42 11.73 -16.69
CA HIS A 156 -33.40 12.77 -16.78
C HIS A 156 -32.76 12.83 -18.18
N LEU A 157 -32.52 11.67 -18.80
CA LEU A 157 -31.96 11.54 -20.15
C LEU A 157 -33.00 11.67 -21.28
N LYS A 158 -34.30 11.85 -20.96
CA LYS A 158 -35.41 11.92 -21.92
C LYS A 158 -35.54 10.68 -22.81
N LEU A 159 -35.26 9.51 -22.25
CA LEU A 159 -35.38 8.22 -22.92
C LEU A 159 -36.71 7.52 -22.65
N VAL A 160 -37.47 7.98 -21.65
CA VAL A 160 -38.86 7.61 -21.32
C VAL A 160 -39.62 8.84 -20.82
#